data_AF-A0A519TBR5-F1
#
_entry.id   AF-A0A519TBR5-F1
#
_cell.length_a   1.000
_cell.length_b   1.000
_cell.length_c   1.000
_cell.angle_alpha   90.00
_cell.angle_beta   90.00
_cell.angle_gamma   90.00
#
_symmetry.space_group_name_H-M   'P 1'
#
loop_
_entity.id
_entity.type
_entity.pdbx_description
1 polymer ?
#
loop_
_entity_poly.entity_id
_entity_poly.type
_entity_poly.pdbx_seq_one_letter_code
_entity_poly.pdbx_strand_id
1 'polypeptide(L)' 'MQTAPFYSLFRGIAVEDIWHDNDECQIGQSIATQDRLAGQDDRKHCPYCVLHNTPRDTRIVRRR' A
#
# COMPACT_ATOMS: atom_id res chain seq x y z
N MET A 1 2.30 -1.35 10.43
CA MET A 1 2.66 0.08 10.65
C MET A 1 2.57 0.83 9.32
N GLN A 2 2.17 2.11 9.31
CA GLN A 2 2.14 2.86 8.04
C GLN A 2 3.56 3.25 7.65
N THR A 3 3.92 3.10 6.37
CA THR A 3 5.20 3.53 5.79
C THR A 3 4.97 4.66 4.80
N ALA A 4 6.03 5.38 4.45
CA ALA A 4 5.94 6.41 3.41
C ALA A 4 5.48 5.77 2.10
N PRO A 5 4.54 6.39 1.35
CA PRO A 5 4.01 5.82 0.13
C PRO A 5 5.12 5.63 -0.92
N PHE A 6 5.15 4.46 -1.55
CA PHE A 6 6.10 4.15 -2.62
C PHE A 6 5.52 3.21 -3.68
N TYR A 7 6.10 3.18 -4.87
CA TYR A 7 5.80 2.21 -5.94
C TYR A 7 7.08 1.76 -6.64
N SER A 8 6.96 0.83 -7.59
CA SER A 8 8.06 0.44 -8.50
C SER A 8 7.57 0.41 -9.95
N LEU A 9 8.43 0.85 -10.88
CA LEU A 9 8.18 0.78 -12.34
C LEU A 9 8.65 -0.55 -12.95
N PHE A 10 9.40 -1.37 -12.22
CA PHE A 10 10.00 -2.58 -12.75
C PHE A 10 8.96 -3.69 -12.90
N ARG A 11 8.73 -4.11 -14.15
CA ARG A 11 7.82 -5.21 -14.50
C ARG A 11 8.41 -6.54 -14.01
N GLY A 12 7.69 -7.23 -13.13
CA GLY A 12 8.01 -8.62 -12.77
C GLY A 12 7.62 -9.04 -11.36
N ILE A 13 7.42 -8.10 -10.43
CA ILE A 13 7.18 -8.42 -9.01
C ILE A 13 5.91 -7.76 -8.45
N ALA A 14 5.48 -6.63 -9.01
CA ALA A 14 4.28 -5.93 -8.58
C ALA A 14 3.45 -5.55 -9.81
N VAL A 15 2.14 -5.80 -9.69
CA VAL A 15 1.12 -5.39 -10.64
C VAL A 15 1.25 -3.88 -10.87
N GLU A 16 1.54 -3.49 -12.12
CA GLU A 16 1.42 -2.17 -12.76
C GLU A 16 1.28 -0.93 -11.85
N ASP A 17 2.37 -0.19 -11.59
CA ASP A 17 2.31 1.21 -11.11
C ASP A 17 1.43 1.46 -9.87
N ILE A 18 1.21 0.44 -9.03
CA ILE A 18 0.42 0.56 -7.81
C ILE A 18 1.32 1.06 -6.67
N TRP A 19 0.85 2.00 -5.86
CA TRP A 19 1.58 2.47 -4.68
C TRP A 19 1.20 1.73 -3.39
N HIS A 20 2.14 1.71 -2.45
CA HIS A 20 2.14 0.97 -1.20
C HIS A 20 2.57 1.86 -0.04
N ASP A 21 1.85 1.81 1.07
CA ASP A 21 2.12 2.56 2.30
C ASP A 21 1.84 1.73 3.56
N ASN A 22 1.77 0.41 3.41
CA ASN A 22 1.67 -0.53 4.51
C ASN A 22 2.93 -1.40 4.55
N ASP A 23 3.60 -1.44 5.70
CA ASP A 23 4.85 -2.19 5.89
C ASP A 23 4.67 -3.72 5.90
N GLU A 24 3.45 -4.22 6.13
CA GLU A 24 3.09 -5.64 6.10
C GLU A 24 2.65 -6.11 4.71
N CYS A 25 2.55 -5.19 3.73
CA CYS A 25 2.20 -5.55 2.37
C CYS A 25 3.30 -6.41 1.72
N GLN A 26 3.04 -7.71 1.52
CA GLN A 26 3.99 -8.65 0.91
C GLN A 26 4.49 -8.22 -0.47
N ILE A 27 3.61 -7.58 -1.26
CA ILE A 27 3.97 -7.01 -2.58
C ILE A 27 4.90 -5.79 -2.39
N GLY A 28 4.64 -4.95 -1.38
CA GLY A 28 5.54 -3.85 -1.05
C GLY A 28 6.91 -4.34 -0.53
N GLN A 29 6.93 -5.44 0.22
CA GLN A 29 8.15 -6.05 0.76
C GLN A 29 9.01 -6.73 -0.32
N SER A 30 8.39 -7.25 -1.38
CA SER A 30 9.13 -7.85 -2.50
C SER A 30 9.79 -6.81 -3.41
N ILE A 31 9.45 -5.52 -3.29
CA ILE A 31 10.12 -4.41 -3.96
C ILE A 31 11.38 -4.02 -3.16
N ALA A 32 12.54 -4.21 -3.78
CA ALA A 32 13.82 -3.80 -3.22
C ALA A 32 13.86 -2.29 -2.98
N THR A 33 14.50 -1.85 -1.89
CA THR A 33 14.53 -0.44 -1.48
C THR A 33 15.06 0.51 -2.56
N GLN A 34 16.04 0.07 -3.34
CA GLN A 34 16.62 0.84 -4.45
C GLN A 34 15.66 1.05 -5.64
N ASP A 35 14.62 0.22 -5.75
CA ASP A 35 13.63 0.25 -6.82
C ASP A 35 12.36 1.02 -6.40
N ARG A 36 12.33 1.53 -5.16
CA ARG A 36 11.20 2.28 -4.61
C ARG A 36 11.27 3.74 -5.07
N LEU A 37 10.20 4.18 -5.70
CA LEU A 37 9.96 5.58 -6.03
C LEU A 37 8.90 6.14 -5.10
N ALA A 38 9.05 7.41 -4.71
CA ALA A 38 8.08 8.07 -3.84
C ALA A 38 6.69 8.08 -4.48
N GLY A 39 5.69 7.57 -3.77
CA GLY A 39 4.30 7.55 -4.21
C GLY A 39 3.72 8.95 -4.25
N GLN A 40 3.09 9.28 -5.37
CA GLN A 40 2.23 10.44 -5.52
C GLN A 40 0.77 9.95 -5.66
N ASP A 41 -0.17 10.71 -5.12
CA ASP A 41 -1.60 10.36 -4.95
C ASP A 41 -2.38 10.13 -6.26
N ASP A 42 -1.71 10.23 -7.41
CA ASP A 42 -2.28 10.08 -8.75
C ASP A 42 -2.32 8.63 -9.25
N ARG A 43 -1.75 7.69 -8.50
CA ARG A 43 -1.64 6.27 -8.89
C ARG A 43 -2.64 5.37 -8.16
N LYS A 44 -2.89 4.19 -8.74
CA LYS A 44 -3.74 3.16 -8.11
C LYS A 44 -3.12 2.74 -6.77
N HIS A 45 -3.93 2.67 -5.71
CA HIS A 45 -3.47 2.22 -4.39
C HIS A 45 -3.59 0.70 -4.25
N CYS A 46 -2.62 0.07 -3.59
CA CYS A 46 -2.63 -1.38 -3.39
C CYS A 46 -3.84 -1.81 -2.55
N PRO A 47 -4.70 -2.74 -3.03
CA PRO A 47 -5.89 -3.17 -2.30
C PRO A 47 -5.60 -3.70 -0.88
N TYR A 48 -4.45 -4.37 -0.71
CA TYR A 48 -4.00 -4.80 0.61
C TYR A 48 -3.68 -3.61 1.52
N CYS A 49 -2.91 -2.65 1.02
CA CYS A 49 -2.59 -1.44 1.76
C CYS A 49 -3.87 -0.66 2.10
N VAL A 50 -4.82 -0.52 1.17
CA VAL A 50 -6.15 0.08 1.45
C VAL A 50 -6.82 -0.64 2.62
N LEU A 51 -6.96 -1.96 2.57
CA LEU A 51 -7.71 -2.72 3.57
C LEU A 51 -7.09 -2.62 4.97
N HIS A 52 -5.76 -2.55 5.05
CA HIS A 52 -5.03 -2.51 6.32
C HIS A 52 -4.75 -1.09 6.84
N ASN A 53 -4.72 -0.08 5.96
CA ASN A 53 -4.55 1.34 6.32
C ASN A 53 -5.87 2.10 6.44
N THR A 54 -6.99 1.52 6.00
CA THR A 54 -8.30 2.07 6.32
C THR A 54 -8.43 2.05 7.85
N PRO A 55 -8.58 3.22 8.52
CA PRO A 55 -8.86 3.23 9.94
C PRO A 55 -10.11 2.39 10.13
N ARG A 56 -9.99 1.26 10.84
CA ARG A 56 -11.14 0.41 11.19
C ARG A 56 -12.20 1.35 11.73
N ASP A 57 -13.29 1.52 11.00
CA ASP A 57 -14.39 2.35 11.46
C ASP A 57 -15.01 1.65 12.67
N THR A 58 -14.46 1.96 13.84
CA THR A 58 -14.90 1.42 15.13
C THR A 58 -16.30 1.94 15.49
N ARG A 59 -16.94 2.74 14.62
CA ARG A 59 -18.34 3.16 14.77
C ARG A 59 -19.35 2.03 14.54
N ILE A 60 -18.94 0.87 13.99
CA ILE A 60 -19.79 -0.32 13.86
C ILE A 60 -19.66 -1.25 15.08
N VAL A 61 -19.59 -0.71 16.30
CA VAL A 61 -19.79 -1.50 17.55
C VAL A 61 -20.84 -0.85 18.47
N ARG A 62 -21.71 0.01 17.94
CA ARG A 62 -22.85 0.58 18.72
C ARG A 62 -24.15 0.67 17.93
N ARG A 63 -24.62 -0.44 17.36
CA ARG A 63 -26.07 -0.70 17.18
C ARG A 63 -26.27 -2.19 17.41
N ARG A 64 -26.55 -2.55 18.67
CA ARG A 64 -27.86 -2.96 19.22
C ARG A 64 -28.04 -4.46 19.11
#